data_AF-A0AAU9Y186-F1
#
_entry.id   AF-A0AAU9Y186-F1
#
_cell.length_a   1.000
_cell.length_b   1.000
_cell.length_c   1.000
_cell.angle_alpha   90.00
_cell.angle_beta   90.00
_cell.angle_gamma   90.00
#
_symmetry.space_group_name_H-M   'P 1'
#
loop_
_entity.id
_entity.type
_entity.pdbx_description
1 polymer ?
#
loop_
_entity_poly.entity_id
_entity_poly.type
_entity_poly.pdbx_seq_one_letter_code
_entity_poly.pdbx_strand_id
1 'polypeptide(L)'
;MEWTDDHDIPLLREMIASELFQFKKGSPDRGKIWVSIQERLNKLDNPKFMIKEKRGVRDRWNLLQAKFKRTQREELQASGIDCELSEKDALIEELCEKEDSFSAKDKKKSDDKEAAEEIRKKAMERMASKKKSNESAGGSAKKSRRSGGDAVEFLKEKAQSEKEQEVRARQQELQIELLWKQTEQQVQISQALMTMMQNLVKK
;
A
#
# COMPACT_ATOMS: atom_id res chain seq x y z
N MET A 1 6.40 36.00 17.44
CA MET A 1 6.38 35.36 18.76
C MET A 1 7.71 34.63 18.93
N GLU A 2 8.27 34.66 20.13
CA GLU A 2 9.41 33.85 20.51
C GLU A 2 8.93 32.49 21.02
N TRP A 3 9.54 31.41 20.55
CA TRP A 3 9.20 30.05 20.95
C TRP A 3 10.07 29.65 22.14
N THR A 4 9.45 29.25 23.23
CA THR A 4 10.12 28.62 24.39
C THR A 4 9.87 27.12 24.40
N ASP A 5 10.58 26.38 25.24
CA ASP A 5 10.42 24.93 25.35
C ASP A 5 9.02 24.51 25.81
N ASP A 6 8.35 25.34 26.63
CA ASP A 6 6.96 25.10 27.07
C ASP A 6 5.97 25.06 25.91
N HIS A 7 6.29 25.73 24.79
CA HIS A 7 5.43 25.78 23.60
C HIS A 7 5.54 24.51 22.76
N ASP A 8 6.60 23.73 22.93
CA ASP A 8 6.91 22.62 22.02
C ASP A 8 5.98 21.42 22.26
N ILE A 9 5.75 21.04 23.51
CA ILE A 9 4.85 19.90 23.82
C ILE A 9 3.42 20.16 23.33
N PRO A 10 2.78 21.32 23.62
CA PRO A 10 1.45 21.63 23.08
C PRO A 10 1.42 21.66 21.55
N LEU A 11 2.46 22.21 20.92
CA LEU A 11 2.59 22.20 19.45
C LEU A 11 2.59 20.77 18.90
N LEU A 12 3.46 19.91 19.44
CA LEU A 12 3.65 18.54 18.97
C LEU A 12 2.37 17.70 19.18
N ARG A 13 1.74 17.80 20.36
CA ARG A 13 0.47 17.14 20.64
C ARG A 13 -0.64 17.59 19.70
N GLU A 14 -0.74 18.88 19.41
CA GLU A 14 -1.73 19.43 18.47
C GLU A 14 -1.48 18.95 17.03
N MET A 15 -0.22 18.80 16.62
CA MET A 15 0.13 18.23 15.31
C MET A 15 -0.28 16.75 15.19
N ILE A 16 -0.10 15.97 16.26
CA ILE A 16 -0.54 14.56 16.34
C ILE A 16 -2.07 14.50 16.26
N ALA A 17 -2.77 15.27 17.10
CA ALA A 17 -4.24 15.28 17.16
C ALA A 17 -4.88 15.73 15.84
N SER A 18 -4.21 16.63 15.12
CA SER A 18 -4.63 17.11 13.80
C SER A 18 -4.28 16.15 12.66
N GLU A 19 -3.59 15.04 12.97
CA GLU A 19 -3.12 14.04 12.01
C GLU A 19 -2.41 14.67 10.80
N LEU A 20 -1.60 15.69 11.02
CA LEU A 20 -1.04 16.54 9.97
C LEU A 20 -0.38 15.77 8.82
N PHE A 21 0.30 14.68 9.14
CA PHE A 21 1.08 13.87 8.20
C PHE A 21 0.26 12.82 7.44
N GLN A 22 -1.06 12.71 7.68
CA GLN A 22 -1.93 11.87 6.86
C GLN A 22 -2.17 12.44 5.45
N PHE A 23 -1.76 13.69 5.21
CA PHE A 23 -1.92 14.36 3.92
C PHE A 23 -0.57 14.55 3.21
N LYS A 24 -0.62 14.50 1.88
CA LYS A 24 0.53 14.72 1.01
C LYS A 24 1.24 16.02 1.29
N LYS A 25 2.57 15.96 1.32
CA LYS A 25 3.42 17.15 1.47
C LYS A 25 3.12 18.13 0.34
N GLY A 26 2.84 19.38 0.70
CA GLY A 26 2.48 20.43 -0.24
C GLY A 26 1.02 20.40 -0.71
N SER A 27 0.18 19.47 -0.24
CA SER A 27 -1.24 19.48 -0.58
C SER A 27 -1.97 20.69 0.02
N PRO A 28 -3.03 21.19 -0.64
CA PRO A 28 -3.87 22.24 -0.09
C PRO A 28 -4.45 21.88 1.28
N ASP A 29 -4.86 20.61 1.47
CA ASP A 29 -5.47 20.14 2.72
C ASP A 29 -4.47 20.13 3.88
N ARG A 30 -3.23 19.67 3.65
CA ARG A 30 -2.15 19.83 4.63
C ARG A 30 -1.91 21.31 4.95
N GLY A 31 -2.01 22.16 3.93
CA GLY A 31 -1.95 23.61 4.07
C GLY A 31 -3.06 24.22 4.95
N LYS A 32 -4.27 23.64 4.97
CA LYS A 32 -5.39 24.05 5.83
C LYS A 32 -5.19 23.59 7.27
N ILE A 33 -4.65 22.39 7.47
CA ILE A 33 -4.36 21.87 8.82
C ILE A 33 -3.33 22.73 9.53
N TRP A 34 -2.28 23.17 8.83
CA TRP A 34 -1.33 24.12 9.40
C TRP A 34 -1.98 25.44 9.86
N VAL A 35 -3.02 25.92 9.17
CA VAL A 35 -3.82 27.08 9.63
C VAL A 35 -4.62 26.71 10.87
N SER A 36 -5.28 25.55 10.86
CA SER A 36 -6.11 25.10 11.97
C SER A 36 -5.30 24.89 13.26
N ILE A 37 -4.10 24.30 13.15
CA ILE A 37 -3.16 24.15 14.27
C ILE A 37 -2.77 25.53 14.81
N GLN A 38 -2.39 26.47 13.95
CA GLN A 38 -2.05 27.83 14.35
C GLN A 38 -3.21 28.51 15.12
N GLU A 39 -4.43 28.41 14.60
CA GLU A 39 -5.62 28.98 15.23
C GLU A 39 -5.92 28.33 16.59
N ARG A 40 -5.78 27.00 16.72
CA ARG A 40 -6.02 26.29 17.98
C ARG A 40 -4.95 26.60 19.02
N LEU A 41 -3.68 26.64 18.63
CA LEU A 41 -2.60 27.02 19.54
C LEU A 41 -2.81 28.44 20.08
N ASN A 42 -3.19 29.40 19.23
CA ASN A 42 -3.48 30.78 19.66
C ASN A 42 -4.67 30.90 20.63
N LYS A 43 -5.54 29.89 20.71
CA LYS A 43 -6.65 29.85 21.69
C LYS A 43 -6.22 29.33 23.06
N LEU A 44 -5.02 28.75 23.18
CA LEU A 44 -4.48 28.32 24.46
C LEU A 44 -4.10 29.54 25.31
N ASP A 45 -4.39 29.45 26.61
CA ASP A 45 -4.05 30.51 27.57
C ASP A 45 -2.69 30.30 28.22
N ASN A 46 -2.26 29.04 28.36
CA ASN A 46 -0.94 28.70 28.87
C ASN A 46 -0.37 27.45 28.16
N PRO A 47 0.80 27.53 27.49
CA PRO A 47 1.53 28.76 27.20
C PRO A 47 0.77 29.65 26.19
N LYS A 48 0.96 30.97 26.27
CA LYS A 48 0.20 31.91 25.44
C LYS A 48 0.80 32.02 24.05
N PHE A 49 0.12 31.53 23.02
CA PHE A 49 0.58 31.64 21.64
C PHE A 49 0.16 32.97 20.96
N MET A 50 1.10 33.55 20.20
CA MET A 50 0.95 34.76 19.38
C MET A 50 1.45 34.51 17.96
N ILE A 51 1.02 33.41 17.36
CA ILE A 51 1.46 32.98 16.03
C ILE A 51 0.65 33.74 14.97
N LYS A 52 1.31 34.63 14.22
CA LYS A 52 0.66 35.45 13.17
C LYS A 52 0.32 34.65 11.90
N GLU A 53 1.19 33.71 11.53
CA GLU A 53 1.08 32.96 10.29
C GLU A 53 1.41 31.48 10.52
N LYS A 54 0.74 30.59 9.77
CA LYS A 54 1.04 29.15 9.75
C LYS A 54 2.50 28.80 9.42
N ARG A 55 3.24 29.72 8.77
CA ARG A 55 4.67 29.55 8.49
C ARG A 55 5.48 29.42 9.79
N GLY A 56 5.13 30.20 10.83
CA GLY A 56 5.81 30.11 12.12
C GLY A 56 5.71 28.74 12.78
N VAL A 57 4.56 28.07 12.65
CA VAL A 57 4.33 26.70 13.14
C VAL A 57 5.23 25.71 12.40
N ARG A 58 5.26 25.81 11.06
CA ARG A 58 6.09 24.95 10.20
C ARG A 58 7.59 25.12 10.50
N ASP A 59 8.04 26.36 10.63
CA ASP A 59 9.44 26.66 10.87
C ASP A 59 9.88 26.13 12.24
N ARG A 60 9.02 26.22 13.28
CA ARG A 60 9.31 25.61 14.58
C ARG A 60 9.38 24.09 14.51
N TRP A 61 8.44 23.43 13.84
CA TRP A 61 8.50 21.98 13.62
C TRP A 61 9.80 21.57 12.93
N ASN A 62 10.17 22.23 11.84
CA ASN A 62 11.41 21.93 11.11
C ASN A 62 12.65 22.07 11.99
N LEU A 63 12.67 23.08 12.87
CA LEU A 63 13.75 23.27 13.83
C LEU A 63 13.84 22.13 14.85
N LEU A 64 12.70 21.72 15.43
CA LEU A 64 12.64 20.62 16.39
C LEU A 64 13.08 19.30 15.75
N GLN A 65 12.54 18.99 14.58
CA GLN A 65 12.91 17.80 13.81
C GLN A 65 14.40 17.78 13.47
N ALA A 66 14.97 18.92 13.03
CA ALA A 66 16.39 19.01 12.70
C ALA A 66 17.30 18.85 13.91
N LYS A 67 16.92 19.43 15.07
CA LYS A 67 17.65 19.26 16.33
C LYS A 67 17.64 17.80 16.79
N PHE A 68 16.46 17.18 16.83
CA PHE A 68 16.31 15.77 17.23
C PHE A 68 17.15 14.82 16.36
N LYS A 69 17.08 14.97 15.02
CA LYS A 69 17.89 14.16 14.09
C LYS A 69 19.39 14.36 14.24
N ARG A 70 19.83 15.55 14.69
CA ARG A 70 21.24 15.84 14.98
C ARG A 70 21.65 15.14 16.27
N THR A 71 20.88 15.32 17.34
CA THR A 71 21.15 14.71 18.65
C THR A 71 21.19 13.18 18.54
N GLN A 72 20.20 12.54 17.92
CA GLN A 72 20.22 11.09 17.70
C GLN A 72 21.48 10.61 16.96
N ARG A 73 21.94 11.35 15.94
CA ARG A 73 23.17 10.99 15.21
C ARG A 73 24.41 11.10 16.09
N GLU A 74 24.50 12.15 16.88
CA GLU A 74 25.64 12.40 17.77
C GLU A 74 25.68 11.39 18.92
N GLU A 75 24.53 11.08 19.53
CA GLU A 75 24.42 10.08 20.61
C GLU A 75 24.72 8.65 20.13
N LEU A 76 24.18 8.25 18.96
CA LEU A 76 24.51 6.96 18.34
C LEU A 76 26.01 6.83 18.00
N GLN A 77 26.66 7.94 17.63
CA GLN A 77 28.09 7.95 17.32
C GLN A 77 28.97 7.97 18.58
N ALA A 78 28.53 8.62 19.65
CA ALA A 78 29.36 8.87 20.83
C ALA A 78 29.20 7.83 21.93
N SER A 79 27.96 7.38 22.20
CA SER A 79 27.67 6.62 23.43
C SER A 79 27.37 5.15 23.19
N GLY A 80 26.86 4.76 22.01
CA GLY A 80 26.43 3.39 21.73
C GLY A 80 25.35 2.85 22.69
N ILE A 81 24.77 3.71 23.52
CA ILE A 81 23.78 3.42 24.54
C ILE A 81 22.64 4.42 24.35
N ASP A 82 21.42 3.89 24.36
CA ASP A 82 20.17 4.61 24.20
C ASP A 82 19.91 5.52 25.42
N CYS A 83 19.67 6.80 25.18
CA CYS A 83 19.37 7.79 26.22
C CYS A 83 17.86 7.79 26.51
N GLU A 84 17.47 8.01 27.77
CA GLU A 84 16.06 8.11 28.17
C GLU A 84 15.34 9.20 27.35
N LEU A 85 14.47 8.79 26.43
CA LEU A 85 13.71 9.69 25.56
C LEU A 85 12.77 10.55 26.39
N SER A 86 12.98 11.87 26.36
CA SER A 86 12.02 12.83 26.93
C SER A 86 10.65 12.69 26.25
N GLU A 87 9.57 13.08 26.94
CA GLU A 87 8.23 13.13 26.31
C GLU A 87 8.25 13.90 24.99
N LYS A 88 8.98 15.03 24.96
CA LYS A 88 9.15 15.85 23.76
C LYS A 88 9.81 15.07 22.62
N ASP A 89 10.81 14.26 22.94
CA ASP A 89 11.57 13.47 21.97
C ASP A 89 10.73 12.34 21.40
N ALA A 90 9.96 11.64 22.25
CA ALA A 90 9.00 10.62 21.82
C ALA A 90 7.93 11.19 20.87
N LEU A 91 7.41 12.39 21.17
CA LEU A 91 6.44 13.06 20.28
C LEU A 91 7.07 13.47 18.94
N ILE A 92 8.32 13.92 18.93
CA ILE A 92 9.04 14.26 17.69
C ILE A 92 9.29 12.99 16.85
N GLU A 93 9.68 11.89 17.49
CA GLU A 93 9.90 10.59 16.84
C GLU A 93 8.63 10.09 16.17
N GLU A 94 7.51 10.01 16.90
CA GLU A 94 6.21 9.58 16.36
C GLU A 94 5.80 10.40 15.13
N LEU A 95 5.96 11.74 15.21
CA LEU A 95 5.65 12.63 14.10
C LEU A 95 6.59 12.42 12.90
N CYS A 96 7.87 12.10 13.12
CA CYS A 96 8.80 11.75 12.06
C CYS A 96 8.41 10.45 11.36
N GLU A 97 8.07 9.40 12.11
CA GLU A 97 7.62 8.13 11.55
C GLU A 97 6.35 8.27 10.71
N LYS A 98 5.39 9.08 11.19
CA LYS A 98 4.18 9.40 10.44
C LYS A 98 4.48 10.16 9.15
N GLU A 99 5.44 11.08 9.15
CA GLU A 99 5.85 11.79 7.93
C GLU A 99 6.53 10.86 6.91
N ASP A 100 7.42 9.98 7.37
CA ASP A 100 8.18 9.08 6.51
C ASP A 100 7.31 7.95 5.92
N SER A 101 6.40 7.39 6.72
CA SER A 101 5.45 6.37 6.25
C SER A 101 4.49 6.89 5.17
N PHE A 102 4.09 8.17 5.24
CA PHE A 102 3.32 8.80 4.17
C PHE A 102 4.17 9.04 2.91
N SER A 103 5.40 9.54 3.08
CA SER A 103 6.36 9.75 1.98
C SER A 103 6.62 8.45 1.20
N ALA A 104 6.76 7.32 1.89
CA ALA A 104 6.91 6.01 1.26
C ALA A 104 5.67 5.59 0.45
N LYS A 105 4.47 5.78 1.00
CA LYS A 105 3.20 5.50 0.29
C LYS A 105 3.01 6.38 -0.95
N ASP A 106 3.36 7.67 -0.85
CA ASP A 106 3.27 8.63 -1.95
C ASP A 106 4.25 8.32 -3.08
N LYS A 107 5.50 7.95 -2.75
CA LYS A 107 6.50 7.54 -3.75
C LYS A 107 6.00 6.31 -4.53
N LYS A 108 5.52 5.28 -3.83
CA LYS A 108 4.97 4.08 -4.49
C LYS A 108 3.82 4.39 -5.45
N LYS A 109 2.90 5.29 -5.06
CA LYS A 109 1.80 5.74 -5.95
C LYS A 109 2.30 6.56 -7.15
N SER A 110 3.37 7.32 -6.99
CA SER A 110 3.97 8.10 -8.07
C SER A 110 4.63 7.18 -9.10
N ASP A 111 5.40 6.19 -8.64
CA ASP A 111 6.09 5.23 -9.50
C ASP A 111 5.09 4.39 -10.31
N ASP A 112 4.00 3.94 -9.67
CA ASP A 112 2.91 3.23 -10.36
C ASP A 112 2.25 4.10 -11.45
N LYS A 113 2.08 5.40 -11.18
CA LYS A 113 1.51 6.35 -12.16
C LYS A 113 2.46 6.60 -13.33
N GLU A 114 3.74 6.77 -13.05
CA GLU A 114 4.76 7.00 -14.08
C GLU A 114 4.91 5.78 -14.99
N ALA A 115 4.91 4.57 -14.42
CA ALA A 115 4.88 3.32 -15.19
C ALA A 115 3.63 3.23 -16.09
N ALA A 116 2.46 3.61 -15.60
CA ALA A 116 1.23 3.63 -16.38
C ALA A 116 1.27 4.67 -17.52
N GLU A 117 1.82 5.86 -17.26
CA GLU A 117 2.00 6.90 -18.29
C GLU A 117 3.05 6.50 -19.34
N GLU A 118 4.11 5.79 -18.95
CA GLU A 118 5.11 5.27 -19.88
C GLU A 118 4.50 4.21 -20.82
N ILE A 119 3.68 3.28 -20.29
CA ILE A 119 2.95 2.30 -21.10
C ILE A 119 2.00 3.01 -22.08
N ARG A 120 1.26 4.02 -21.61
CA ARG A 120 0.36 4.82 -22.46
C ARG A 120 1.13 5.54 -23.57
N LYS A 121 2.29 6.12 -23.26
CA LYS A 121 3.15 6.80 -24.25
C LYS A 121 3.70 5.83 -25.28
N LYS A 122 4.25 4.68 -24.85
CA LYS A 122 4.72 3.61 -25.76
C LYS A 122 3.62 3.11 -26.69
N ALA A 123 2.37 2.99 -26.20
CA ALA A 123 1.24 2.62 -27.03
C ALA A 123 0.88 3.69 -28.08
N MET A 124 0.86 4.96 -27.69
CA MET A 124 0.61 6.09 -28.59
C MET A 124 1.70 6.22 -29.68
N GLU A 125 2.96 6.03 -29.32
CA GLU A 125 4.09 6.07 -30.26
C GLU A 125 4.03 4.93 -31.28
N ARG A 126 3.67 3.71 -30.86
CA ARG A 126 3.44 2.58 -31.78
C ARG A 126 2.33 2.88 -32.79
N MET A 127 1.25 3.53 -32.37
CA MET A 127 0.14 3.92 -33.26
C MET A 127 0.54 5.05 -34.21
N ALA A 128 1.29 6.05 -33.74
CA ALA A 128 1.78 7.16 -34.56
C ALA A 128 2.78 6.69 -35.64
N SER A 129 3.66 5.75 -35.28
CA SER A 129 4.65 5.16 -36.20
C SER A 129 3.99 4.38 -37.35
N LYS A 130 2.85 3.73 -37.07
CA LYS A 130 2.05 3.02 -38.08
C LYS A 130 1.38 3.95 -39.09
N LYS A 131 1.14 5.22 -38.73
CA LYS A 131 0.59 6.25 -39.63
C LYS A 131 1.66 6.84 -40.55
N LYS A 132 2.88 7.06 -40.04
CA LYS A 132 4.02 7.59 -40.82
C LYS A 132 4.52 6.63 -41.91
N SER A 133 4.34 5.32 -41.72
CA SER A 133 4.67 4.30 -42.74
C SER A 133 3.71 4.29 -43.95
N ASN A 134 2.55 4.96 -43.87
CA ASN A 134 1.52 4.89 -44.91
C ASN A 134 1.54 6.09 -45.90
N GLU A 135 2.39 7.11 -45.67
CA GLU A 135 2.49 8.29 -46.54
C GLU A 135 3.63 8.21 -47.58
N SER A 136 4.46 7.17 -47.57
CA SER A 136 5.67 7.09 -48.42
C SER A 136 5.73 5.90 -49.39
N ALA A 137 4.62 5.24 -49.71
CA ALA A 137 4.67 4.17 -50.72
C ALA A 137 3.40 4.15 -51.58
N GLY A 138 3.45 4.89 -52.69
CA GLY A 138 2.68 4.53 -53.87
C GLY A 138 3.16 3.18 -54.42
N GLY A 139 2.26 2.41 -55.01
CA GLY A 139 2.60 1.19 -55.75
C GLY A 139 1.81 -0.04 -55.32
N SER A 140 0.83 -0.39 -56.15
CA SER A 140 0.01 -1.58 -56.10
C SER A 140 0.80 -2.90 -56.07
N ALA A 141 0.49 -3.78 -55.11
CA ALA A 141 0.55 -5.23 -55.28
C ALA A 141 -0.36 -5.91 -54.25
N LYS A 142 -1.40 -6.62 -54.71
CA LYS A 142 -2.13 -7.59 -53.87
C LYS A 142 -1.14 -8.66 -53.41
N LYS A 143 -0.66 -8.58 -52.17
CA LYS A 143 0.09 -9.65 -51.51
C LYS A 143 -0.57 -9.98 -50.17
N SER A 144 -1.28 -11.12 -50.21
CA SER A 144 -1.49 -12.11 -49.15
C SER A 144 -1.49 -11.60 -47.70
N ARG A 145 -2.68 -11.72 -47.06
CA ARG A 145 -2.88 -11.64 -45.61
C ARG A 145 -1.94 -12.63 -44.90
N ARG A 146 -0.75 -12.17 -44.49
CA ARG A 146 0.14 -12.83 -43.52
C ARG A 146 0.20 -11.92 -42.29
N SER A 147 -0.02 -12.36 -41.06
CA SER A 147 -0.37 -13.66 -40.52
C SER A 147 -1.08 -13.36 -39.19
N GLY A 148 -2.39 -13.61 -39.12
CA GLY A 148 -3.13 -13.67 -37.86
C GLY A 148 -3.24 -15.10 -37.33
N GLY A 149 -2.57 -16.06 -37.98
CA GLY A 149 -2.65 -17.48 -37.64
C GLY A 149 -2.13 -17.76 -36.23
N ASP A 150 -1.01 -17.14 -35.85
CA ASP A 150 -0.34 -17.34 -34.56
C ASP A 150 -1.22 -16.91 -33.37
N ALA A 151 -1.86 -15.74 -33.45
CA ALA A 151 -2.77 -15.27 -32.41
C ALA A 151 -4.07 -16.09 -32.33
N VAL A 152 -4.58 -16.58 -33.47
CA VAL A 152 -5.78 -17.42 -33.52
C VAL A 152 -5.48 -18.83 -33.02
N GLU A 153 -4.30 -19.37 -33.31
CA GLU A 153 -3.81 -20.65 -32.79
C GLU A 153 -3.63 -20.58 -31.28
N PHE A 154 -3.00 -19.52 -30.75
CA PHE A 154 -2.88 -19.32 -29.30
C PHE A 154 -4.25 -19.26 -28.60
N LEU A 155 -5.22 -18.54 -29.17
CA LEU A 155 -6.57 -18.48 -28.60
C LEU A 155 -7.29 -19.83 -28.64
N LYS A 156 -7.08 -20.61 -29.70
CA LYS A 156 -7.67 -21.95 -29.84
C LYS A 156 -7.02 -22.96 -28.89
N GLU A 157 -5.70 -22.93 -28.76
CA GLU A 157 -4.94 -23.77 -27.83
C GLU A 157 -5.30 -23.44 -26.38
N LYS A 158 -5.41 -22.15 -26.02
CA LYS A 158 -5.84 -21.74 -24.69
C LYS A 158 -7.25 -22.22 -24.36
N ALA A 159 -8.19 -22.06 -25.29
CA ALA A 159 -9.56 -22.55 -25.11
C ALA A 159 -9.65 -24.07 -24.97
N GLN A 160 -8.75 -24.81 -25.62
CA GLN A 160 -8.69 -26.27 -25.52
C GLN A 160 -8.04 -26.72 -24.21
N SER A 161 -6.96 -26.07 -23.79
CA SER A 161 -6.30 -26.33 -22.51
C SER A 161 -7.22 -26.05 -21.32
N GLU A 162 -8.03 -24.98 -21.37
CA GLU A 162 -9.00 -24.65 -20.33
C GLU A 162 -10.10 -25.72 -20.20
N LYS A 163 -10.63 -26.20 -21.34
CA LYS A 163 -11.59 -27.32 -21.35
C LYS A 163 -10.99 -28.61 -20.80
N GLU A 164 -9.74 -28.92 -21.14
CA GLU A 164 -9.05 -30.11 -20.63
C GLU A 164 -8.81 -30.03 -19.11
N GLN A 165 -8.47 -28.84 -18.61
CA GLN A 165 -8.33 -28.60 -17.17
C GLN A 165 -9.67 -28.74 -16.43
N GLU A 166 -10.75 -28.21 -17.00
CA GLU A 166 -12.10 -28.33 -16.43
C GLU A 166 -12.54 -29.80 -16.36
N VAL A 167 -12.33 -30.57 -17.44
CA VAL A 167 -12.64 -32.01 -17.46
C VAL A 167 -11.79 -32.76 -16.43
N ARG A 168 -10.50 -32.44 -16.31
CA ARG A 168 -9.60 -33.06 -15.32
C ARG A 168 -10.03 -32.73 -13.89
N ALA A 169 -10.40 -31.49 -13.60
CA ALA A 169 -10.90 -31.07 -12.30
C ALA A 169 -12.19 -31.83 -11.95
N ARG A 170 -13.13 -31.92 -12.89
CA ARG A 170 -14.37 -32.68 -12.70
C ARG A 170 -14.12 -34.17 -12.47
N GLN A 171 -13.13 -34.76 -13.12
CA GLN A 171 -12.71 -36.15 -12.86
C GLN A 171 -12.12 -36.33 -11.46
N GLN A 172 -11.32 -35.37 -10.99
CA GLN A 172 -10.76 -35.40 -9.63
C GLN A 172 -11.85 -35.25 -8.57
N GLU A 173 -12.81 -34.34 -8.77
CA GLU A 173 -13.97 -34.19 -7.89
C GLU A 173 -14.76 -35.50 -7.77
N LEU A 174 -15.04 -36.17 -8.89
CA LEU A 174 -15.73 -37.46 -8.89
C LEU A 174 -14.94 -38.55 -8.16
N GLN A 175 -13.60 -38.57 -8.29
CA GLN A 175 -12.76 -39.52 -7.54
C GLN A 175 -12.80 -39.24 -6.03
N ILE A 176 -12.72 -37.97 -5.62
CA ILE A 176 -12.82 -37.57 -4.23
C ILE A 176 -14.19 -37.95 -3.67
N GLU A 177 -15.27 -37.70 -4.41
CA GLU A 177 -16.63 -38.06 -3.99
C GLU A 177 -16.79 -39.57 -3.81
N LEU A 178 -16.22 -40.38 -4.71
CA LEU A 178 -16.25 -41.83 -4.61
C LEU A 178 -15.50 -42.33 -3.37
N LEU A 179 -14.30 -41.80 -3.11
CA LEU A 179 -13.54 -42.12 -1.91
C LEU A 179 -14.30 -41.72 -0.65
N TRP A 180 -14.92 -40.53 -0.65
CA TRP A 180 -15.69 -40.06 0.49
C TRP A 180 -16.86 -41.00 0.81
N LYS A 181 -17.64 -41.40 -0.20
CA LYS A 181 -18.71 -42.40 -0.03
C LYS A 181 -18.20 -43.74 0.50
N GLN A 182 -17.03 -44.20 0.03
CA GLN A 182 -16.43 -45.43 0.53
C GLN A 182 -16.04 -45.31 2.01
N THR A 183 -15.42 -44.18 2.40
CA THR A 183 -15.05 -43.93 3.79
C THR A 183 -16.28 -43.81 4.70
N GLU A 184 -17.35 -43.16 4.23
CA GLU A 184 -18.60 -43.06 4.96
C GLU A 184 -19.22 -44.44 5.21
N GLN A 185 -19.25 -45.31 4.19
CA GLN A 185 -19.70 -46.70 4.35
C GLN A 185 -18.84 -47.47 5.36
N GLN A 186 -17.51 -47.33 5.32
CA GLN A 186 -16.62 -47.97 6.31
C GLN A 186 -16.91 -47.47 7.73
N VAL A 187 -17.12 -46.17 7.92
CA VAL A 187 -17.46 -45.59 9.23
C VAL A 187 -18.79 -46.12 9.73
N GLN A 188 -19.82 -46.20 8.86
CA GLN A 188 -21.12 -46.76 9.23
C GLN A 188 -21.01 -48.24 9.64
N ILE A 189 -20.25 -49.05 8.89
CA ILE A 189 -20.02 -50.47 9.23
C ILE A 189 -19.28 -50.59 10.56
N SER A 190 -18.22 -49.80 10.77
CA SER A 190 -17.46 -49.79 12.03
C SER A 190 -18.34 -49.40 13.23
N GLN A 191 -19.17 -48.38 13.08
CA GLN A 191 -20.12 -47.95 14.11
C GLN A 191 -21.17 -49.04 14.42
N ALA A 192 -21.71 -49.71 13.41
CA ALA A 192 -22.66 -50.81 13.59
C ALA A 192 -22.03 -51.99 14.35
N LEU A 193 -20.77 -52.33 14.04
CA LEU A 193 -20.02 -53.40 14.70
C LEU A 193 -19.70 -53.06 16.16
N MET A 194 -19.28 -51.81 16.44
CA MET A 194 -19.10 -51.32 17.81
C MET A 194 -20.41 -51.37 18.61
N THR A 195 -21.52 -50.99 18.00
CA THR A 195 -22.85 -51.02 18.65
C THR A 195 -23.26 -52.45 18.99
N MET A 196 -23.04 -53.42 18.09
CA MET A 196 -23.28 -54.84 18.37
C MET A 196 -22.39 -55.37 19.49
N MET A 197 -21.10 -55.05 19.50
CA MET A 197 -20.19 -55.46 20.59
C MET A 197 -20.60 -54.86 21.94
N GLN A 198 -20.98 -53.58 21.98
CA GLN A 198 -21.48 -52.95 23.21
C GLN A 198 -22.77 -53.62 23.72
N ASN A 199 -23.64 -54.09 22.83
CA ASN A 199 -24.86 -54.81 23.20
C ASN A 199 -24.59 -56.24 23.68
N LEU A 200 -23.50 -56.88 23.24
CA LEU A 200 -23.07 -58.19 23.72
C LEU A 200 -22.36 -58.12 25.08
N VAL A 201 -21.66 -57.03 25.38
CA VAL A 201 -21.00 -56.80 26.69
C VAL A 201 -22.01 -56.37 27.78
N LYS A 202 -23.20 -55.90 27.39
CA LYS A 202 -24.28 -55.47 28.30
C LYS A 202 -25.30 -56.58 28.62
N LYS A 203 -25.09 -57.82 28.14
CA LYS A 203 -25.81 -59.02 28.57
C LYS A 203 -24.94 -59.84 29.52
#